data_AF-A0A8J3T9L7-F1
#
_entry.id   AF-A0A8J3T9L7-F1
#
_cell.length_a   1.000
_cell.length_b   1.000
_cell.length_c   1.000
_cell.angle_alpha   90.00
_cell.angle_beta   90.00
_cell.angle_gamma   90.00
#
_symmetry.space_group_name_H-M   'P 1'
#
loop_
_entity.id
_entity.type
_entity.pdbx_description
1 polymer ?
#
loop_
_entity_poly.entity_id
_entity_poly.type
_entity_poly.pdbx_seq_one_letter_code
_entity_poly.pdbx_strand_id
1 'polypeptide(L)'
;MGNTFNWRNIPEEDRPPGWLRDEETIDVQVEGLQTFAKALLADLDKNFGPHLPQVYEPMAKHACVGDGMFFAEMDAARQKHYECLTSVVNLLQGYASGTFAVGKGAETVAKNYGNADDMAKVSVAEVHQVLQPGTPGATLHNTVATSTPITASDPSDPGLTDRGTR
;
A
#
# COMPACT_ATOMS: atom_id res chain seq x y z
N MET A 1 2.18 -14.82 23.60
CA MET A 1 0.84 -15.17 23.07
C MET A 1 0.76 -14.58 21.68
N GLY A 2 1.09 -15.37 20.65
CA GLY A 2 1.13 -14.91 19.26
C GLY A 2 -0.28 -14.72 18.74
N ASN A 3 -0.55 -13.55 18.12
CA ASN A 3 -1.78 -13.33 17.38
C ASN A 3 -1.77 -14.24 16.15
N THR A 4 -2.39 -15.41 16.24
CA THR A 4 -2.67 -16.25 15.07
C THR A 4 -3.75 -15.55 14.24
N PHE A 5 -3.34 -14.91 13.15
CA PHE A 5 -4.26 -14.37 12.16
C PHE A 5 -5.15 -15.51 11.64
N ASN A 6 -6.47 -15.36 11.77
CA ASN A 6 -7.42 -16.46 11.52
C ASN A 6 -7.70 -16.61 10.02
N TRP A 7 -6.85 -17.39 9.34
CA TRP A 7 -6.92 -17.73 7.92
C TRP A 7 -8.21 -18.44 7.47
N ARG A 8 -9.09 -18.89 8.39
CA ARG A 8 -10.34 -19.60 8.06
C ARG A 8 -11.43 -18.70 7.47
N ASN A 9 -11.35 -17.38 7.65
CA ASN A 9 -12.39 -16.45 7.19
C ASN A 9 -12.10 -15.84 5.81
N ILE A 10 -11.02 -16.25 5.15
CA ILE A 10 -10.65 -15.77 3.82
C ILE A 10 -11.03 -16.86 2.80
N PRO A 11 -11.82 -16.53 1.75
CA PRO A 11 -12.15 -17.47 0.70
C PRO A 11 -10.87 -18.04 0.07
N GLU A 12 -10.91 -19.29 -0.41
CA GLU A 12 -9.72 -20.02 -0.86
C GLU A 12 -8.88 -19.23 -1.87
N GLU A 13 -9.58 -18.50 -2.74
CA GLU A 13 -9.05 -17.67 -3.82
C GLU A 13 -8.38 -16.36 -3.37
N ASP A 14 -8.68 -15.85 -2.17
CA ASP A 14 -8.00 -14.69 -1.57
C ASP A 14 -6.90 -15.09 -0.58
N ARG A 15 -6.71 -16.40 -0.34
CA ARG A 15 -5.79 -16.87 0.68
C ARG A 15 -4.38 -17.01 0.11
N PRO A 16 -3.33 -16.50 0.79
CA PRO A 16 -1.97 -16.63 0.31
C PRO A 16 -1.59 -18.10 0.06
N PRO A 17 -0.66 -18.37 -0.87
CA PRO A 17 -0.22 -19.71 -1.22
C PRO A 17 0.17 -20.53 0.02
N GLY A 18 -0.07 -21.84 0.00
CA GLY A 18 0.19 -22.73 1.15
C GLY A 18 1.63 -22.64 1.69
N TRP A 19 2.61 -22.51 0.80
CA TRP A 19 4.02 -22.34 1.15
C TRP A 19 4.33 -21.06 1.94
N LEU A 20 3.48 -20.03 1.87
CA LEU A 20 3.64 -18.78 2.61
C LEU A 20 2.92 -18.82 3.97
N ARG A 21 1.97 -19.76 4.16
CA ARG A 21 1.21 -19.91 5.42
C ARG A 21 2.02 -20.62 6.50
N ASP A 22 2.90 -21.52 6.07
CA ASP A 22 3.72 -22.34 6.93
C ASP A 22 5.06 -21.63 7.26
N GLU A 23 5.33 -20.48 6.64
CA GLU A 23 6.55 -19.70 6.84
C GLU A 23 6.34 -18.65 7.94
N GLU A 24 7.07 -18.79 9.05
CA GLU A 24 7.00 -17.86 10.19
C GLU A 24 7.81 -16.58 9.94
N THR A 25 8.77 -16.62 9.00
CA THR A 25 9.68 -15.51 8.67
C THR A 25 9.94 -15.39 7.18
N ILE A 26 9.59 -14.23 6.61
CA ILE A 26 9.84 -13.91 5.20
C ILE A 26 11.17 -13.15 5.10
N ASP A 27 12.15 -13.72 4.38
CA ASP A 27 13.38 -13.02 4.05
C ASP A 27 13.13 -12.03 2.90
N VAL A 28 13.32 -10.74 3.16
CA VAL A 28 13.12 -9.66 2.20
C VAL A 28 14.42 -8.92 2.01
N GLN A 29 14.91 -8.89 0.77
CA GLN A 29 16.08 -8.07 0.41
C GLN A 29 15.66 -6.59 0.31
N VAL A 30 15.74 -5.89 1.44
CA VAL A 30 15.25 -4.51 1.61
C VAL A 30 15.94 -3.54 0.64
N GLU A 31 17.26 -3.64 0.45
CA GLU A 31 18.02 -2.76 -0.44
C GLU A 31 17.61 -2.96 -1.91
N GLY A 32 17.35 -4.22 -2.31
CA GLY A 32 16.88 -4.57 -3.64
C GLY A 32 15.49 -3.99 -3.90
N LEU A 33 14.58 -4.13 -2.93
CA LEU A 33 13.22 -3.60 -3.04
C LEU A 33 13.18 -2.07 -3.07
N GLN A 34 14.02 -1.39 -2.27
CA GLN A 34 14.15 0.07 -2.34
C GLN A 34 14.71 0.54 -3.68
N THR A 35 15.73 -0.16 -4.20
CA THR A 35 16.35 0.18 -5.49
C THR A 35 15.35 0.01 -6.63
N PHE A 36 14.59 -1.08 -6.61
CA PHE A 36 13.50 -1.32 -7.55
C PHE A 36 12.42 -0.22 -7.48
N ALA A 37 11.93 0.10 -6.28
CA ALA A 37 10.92 1.14 -6.08
C ALA A 37 11.39 2.50 -6.62
N LYS A 38 12.64 2.88 -6.31
CA LYS A 38 13.25 4.13 -6.79
C LYS A 38 13.42 4.12 -8.31
N ALA A 39 13.89 3.01 -8.88
CA ALA A 39 14.05 2.87 -10.33
C ALA A 39 12.71 3.01 -11.06
N LEU A 40 11.65 2.36 -10.55
CA LEU A 40 10.31 2.38 -11.14
C LEU A 40 9.68 3.78 -11.10
N LEU A 41 9.81 4.48 -9.96
CA LEU A 41 9.31 5.85 -9.84
C LEU A 41 10.12 6.84 -10.69
N ALA A 42 11.44 6.65 -10.78
CA ALA A 42 12.31 7.46 -11.62
C ALA A 42 12.04 7.23 -13.11
N ASP A 43 11.73 6.01 -13.53
CA ASP A 43 11.35 5.68 -14.90
C ASP A 43 10.03 6.35 -15.28
N LEU A 44 9.04 6.32 -14.39
CA LEU A 44 7.76 6.99 -14.60
C LEU A 44 7.93 8.52 -14.76
N ASP A 45 8.77 9.13 -13.93
CA ASP A 45 9.02 10.57 -13.96
C ASP A 45 9.88 11.00 -15.16
N LYS A 46 10.94 10.25 -15.48
CA LYS A 46 11.92 10.62 -16.51
C LYS A 46 11.53 10.20 -17.92
N ASN A 47 10.82 9.09 -18.07
CA ASN A 47 10.45 8.55 -19.38
C ASN A 47 8.97 8.75 -19.64
N PHE A 48 8.09 8.29 -18.75
CA PHE A 48 6.65 8.32 -19.05
C PHE A 48 6.09 9.75 -19.08
N GLY A 49 6.43 10.59 -18.09
CA GLY A 49 6.00 12.00 -18.01
C GLY A 49 6.28 12.82 -19.29
N PRO A 50 7.53 12.89 -19.77
CA PRO A 50 7.90 13.70 -20.93
C PRO A 50 7.35 13.19 -22.26
N HIS A 51 7.05 11.89 -22.38
CA HIS A 51 6.54 11.31 -23.63
C HIS A 51 5.01 11.34 -23.73
N LEU A 52 4.28 11.51 -22.62
CA LEU A 52 2.81 11.63 -22.65
C LEU A 52 2.30 12.74 -23.59
N PRO A 53 2.83 13.99 -23.56
CA PRO A 53 2.39 15.04 -24.48
C PRO A 53 2.54 14.66 -25.95
N GLN A 54 3.60 13.92 -26.31
CA GLN A 54 3.86 13.49 -27.68
C GLN A 54 2.79 12.52 -28.21
N VAL A 55 2.09 11.83 -27.31
CA VAL A 55 0.98 10.92 -27.66
C VAL A 55 -0.35 11.67 -27.62
N TYR A 56 -0.57 12.51 -26.59
CA TYR A 56 -1.82 13.24 -26.43
C TYR A 56 -2.03 14.35 -27.49
N GLU A 57 -0.98 15.07 -27.89
CA GLU A 57 -1.10 16.15 -28.87
C GLU A 57 -1.64 15.68 -30.23
N PRO A 58 -1.11 14.59 -30.84
CA PRO A 58 -1.71 14.02 -32.05
C PRO A 58 -3.14 13.51 -31.82
N MET A 59 -3.40 12.82 -30.71
CA MET A 59 -4.73 12.28 -30.41
C MET A 59 -5.78 13.40 -30.31
N ALA A 60 -5.43 14.51 -29.64
CA ALA A 60 -6.30 15.68 -29.52
C ALA A 60 -6.53 16.35 -30.88
N LYS A 61 -5.48 16.49 -31.70
CA LYS A 61 -5.57 17.08 -33.04
C LYS A 61 -6.50 16.30 -33.98
N HIS A 62 -6.57 14.98 -33.81
CA HIS A 62 -7.39 14.10 -34.64
C HIS A 62 -8.73 13.71 -33.98
N ALA A 63 -9.08 14.28 -32.83
CA ALA A 63 -10.31 13.94 -32.12
C ALA A 63 -11.59 14.31 -32.89
N CYS A 64 -11.55 15.39 -33.68
CA CYS A 64 -12.67 15.84 -34.50
C CYS A 64 -12.60 15.21 -35.90
N VAL A 65 -13.20 14.03 -36.06
CA VAL A 65 -13.34 13.35 -37.35
C VAL A 65 -14.65 13.76 -38.03
N GLY A 66 -14.60 14.09 -39.32
CA GLY A 66 -15.79 14.26 -40.15
C GLY A 66 -16.54 15.58 -39.97
N ASP A 67 -15.85 16.67 -39.64
CA ASP A 67 -16.48 17.99 -39.56
C ASP A 67 -17.13 18.39 -40.90
N GLY A 68 -18.41 18.78 -40.85
CA GLY A 68 -19.20 19.16 -42.01
C GLY A 68 -19.88 18.00 -42.76
N MET A 69 -19.73 16.75 -42.32
CA MET A 69 -20.44 15.60 -42.87
C MET A 69 -21.52 15.10 -41.90
N PHE A 70 -22.77 15.07 -42.35
CA PHE A 70 -23.93 14.72 -41.53
C PHE A 70 -24.68 13.53 -42.15
N PHE A 71 -24.28 12.32 -41.78
CA PHE A 71 -24.98 11.08 -42.11
C PHE A 71 -24.76 10.04 -41.00
N ALA A 72 -25.69 9.08 -40.87
CA ALA A 72 -25.77 8.17 -39.72
C ALA A 72 -24.49 7.34 -39.52
N GLU A 73 -23.87 6.88 -40.60
CA GLU A 73 -22.64 6.11 -40.56
C GLU A 73 -21.43 6.96 -40.11
N MET A 74 -21.43 8.27 -40.41
CA MET A 74 -20.41 9.20 -39.91
C MET A 74 -20.55 9.43 -38.41
N ASP A 75 -21.77 9.56 -37.89
CA ASP A 75 -22.01 9.69 -36.45
C ASP A 75 -21.59 8.42 -35.70
N ALA A 76 -21.90 7.24 -36.24
CA ALA A 76 -21.44 5.96 -35.69
C ALA A 76 -19.90 5.85 -35.70
N ALA A 77 -19.26 6.27 -36.79
CA ALA A 77 -17.79 6.30 -36.90
C ALA A 77 -17.16 7.28 -35.89
N ARG A 78 -17.74 8.47 -35.73
CA ARG A 78 -17.29 9.48 -34.76
C ARG A 78 -17.39 8.96 -33.33
N GLN A 79 -18.51 8.33 -33.00
CA GLN A 79 -18.73 7.72 -31.69
C GLN A 79 -17.70 6.62 -31.41
N LYS A 80 -17.48 5.71 -32.36
CA LYS A 80 -16.47 4.65 -32.24
C LYS A 80 -15.05 5.19 -32.11
N HIS A 81 -14.74 6.25 -32.84
CA HIS A 81 -13.45 6.91 -32.76
C HIS A 81 -13.24 7.54 -31.37
N TYR A 82 -14.24 8.24 -30.84
CA TYR A 82 -14.20 8.82 -29.50
C TYR A 82 -14.07 7.76 -28.40
N GLU A 83 -14.81 6.65 -28.50
CA GLU A 83 -14.69 5.49 -27.60
C GLU A 83 -13.27 4.91 -27.59
N CYS A 84 -12.66 4.79 -28.78
CA CYS A 84 -11.29 4.29 -28.92
C CYS A 84 -10.28 5.24 -28.26
N LEU A 85 -10.36 6.54 -28.58
CA LEU A 85 -9.48 7.54 -27.97
C LEU A 85 -9.60 7.53 -26.44
N THR A 86 -10.82 7.54 -25.92
CA THR A 86 -11.08 7.49 -24.47
C THR A 86 -10.51 6.23 -23.83
N SER A 87 -10.65 5.07 -24.47
CA SER A 87 -10.12 3.81 -23.97
C SER A 87 -8.59 3.83 -23.89
N VAL A 88 -7.92 4.41 -24.89
CA VAL A 88 -6.46 4.56 -24.89
C VAL A 88 -6.01 5.48 -23.75
N VAL A 89 -6.66 6.64 -23.57
CA VAL A 89 -6.35 7.56 -22.46
C VAL A 89 -6.50 6.88 -21.10
N ASN A 90 -7.60 6.16 -20.88
CA ASN A 90 -7.85 5.44 -19.64
C ASN A 90 -6.80 4.35 -19.39
N LEU A 91 -6.37 3.64 -20.43
CA LEU A 91 -5.31 2.63 -20.33
C LEU A 91 -3.98 3.26 -19.91
N LEU A 92 -3.58 4.37 -20.53
CA LEU A 92 -2.34 5.08 -20.19
C LEU A 92 -2.38 5.61 -18.75
N GLN A 93 -3.51 6.16 -18.33
CA GLN A 93 -3.70 6.63 -16.95
C GLN A 93 -3.65 5.46 -15.94
N GLY A 94 -4.29 4.34 -16.27
CA GLY A 94 -4.26 3.11 -15.47
C GLY A 94 -2.83 2.57 -15.32
N TYR A 95 -2.05 2.56 -16.40
CA TYR A 95 -0.65 2.16 -16.37
C TYR A 95 0.20 3.06 -15.46
N ALA A 96 0.05 4.39 -15.58
CA ALA A 96 0.80 5.34 -14.77
C ALA A 96 0.48 5.23 -13.29
N SER A 97 -0.82 5.22 -12.96
CA SER A 97 -1.30 5.12 -11.57
C SER A 97 -0.96 3.77 -10.94
N GLY A 98 -1.10 2.67 -11.68
CA GLY A 98 -0.75 1.33 -11.21
C GLY A 98 0.75 1.20 -10.93
N THR A 99 1.58 1.68 -11.86
CA THR A 99 3.05 1.69 -11.70
C THR A 99 3.48 2.53 -10.48
N PHE A 100 2.87 3.71 -10.30
CA PHE A 100 3.11 4.54 -9.12
C PHE A 100 2.71 3.84 -7.82
N ALA A 101 1.52 3.21 -7.79
CA ALA A 101 1.03 2.48 -6.62
C ALA A 101 1.95 1.31 -6.26
N VAL A 102 2.43 0.54 -7.25
CA VAL A 102 3.41 -0.54 -7.03
C VAL A 102 4.72 0.02 -6.48
N GLY A 103 5.25 1.09 -7.07
CA GLY A 103 6.48 1.74 -6.58
C GLY A 103 6.35 2.22 -5.13
N LYS A 104 5.23 2.85 -4.78
CA LYS A 104 4.95 3.32 -3.41
C LYS A 104 4.69 2.17 -2.42
N GLY A 105 4.04 1.11 -2.87
CA GLY A 105 3.86 -0.11 -2.09
C GLY A 105 5.20 -0.75 -1.75
N ALA A 106 6.07 -0.92 -2.74
CA ALA A 106 7.42 -1.45 -2.57
C ALA A 106 8.27 -0.59 -1.61
N GLU A 107 8.22 0.75 -1.74
CA GLU A 107 8.89 1.67 -0.81
C GLU A 107 8.37 1.51 0.63
N THR A 108 7.06 1.38 0.81
CA THR A 108 6.42 1.21 2.12
C THR A 108 6.82 -0.12 2.77
N VAL A 109 6.78 -1.22 2.01
CA VAL A 109 7.19 -2.53 2.48
C VAL A 109 8.67 -2.49 2.89
N ALA A 110 9.54 -1.96 2.05
CA ALA A 110 10.96 -1.87 2.36
C ALA A 110 11.25 -1.05 3.63
N LYS A 111 10.53 0.06 3.84
CA LYS A 111 10.66 0.87 5.07
C LYS A 111 10.21 0.12 6.31
N ASN A 112 9.09 -0.60 6.23
CA ASN A 112 8.55 -1.36 7.37
C ASN A 112 9.48 -2.50 7.77
N TYR A 113 10.03 -3.24 6.79
CA TYR A 113 11.01 -4.30 7.05
C TYR A 113 12.33 -3.77 7.58
N GLY A 114 12.85 -2.66 7.04
CA GLY A 114 14.08 -2.04 7.54
C GLY A 114 13.95 -1.61 9.01
N ASN A 115 12.84 -0.95 9.38
CA ASN A 115 12.60 -0.56 10.77
C ASN A 115 12.49 -1.78 11.71
N ALA A 116 11.88 -2.88 11.25
CA ALA A 116 11.75 -4.09 12.05
C ALA A 116 13.12 -4.76 12.30
N ASP A 117 13.97 -4.82 11.28
CA ASP A 117 15.34 -5.35 11.41
C ASP A 117 16.21 -4.47 12.33
N ASP A 118 16.09 -3.15 12.22
CA ASP A 118 16.79 -2.22 13.12
C ASP A 118 16.36 -2.40 14.57
N MET A 119 15.06 -2.57 14.83
CA MET A 119 14.55 -2.87 16.18
C MET A 119 15.04 -4.23 16.70
N ALA A 120 15.07 -5.25 15.84
CA ALA A 120 15.59 -6.57 16.19
C ALA A 120 17.08 -6.51 16.55
N LYS A 121 17.88 -5.77 15.77
CA LYS A 121 19.32 -5.55 16.04
C LYS A 121 19.55 -4.89 17.40
N VAL A 122 18.77 -3.86 17.75
CA VAL A 122 18.87 -3.19 19.06
C VAL A 122 18.52 -4.15 20.19
N SER A 123 17.43 -4.91 20.06
CA SER A 123 17.02 -5.89 21.07
C SER A 123 18.07 -7.00 21.26
N VAL A 124 18.65 -7.52 20.17
CA VAL A 124 19.72 -8.52 20.24
C VAL A 124 20.99 -7.94 20.88
N ALA A 125 21.34 -6.69 20.58
CA ALA A 125 22.48 -6.03 21.21
C ALA A 125 22.27 -5.85 22.72
N GLU A 126 21.06 -5.48 23.17
CA GLU A 126 20.70 -5.39 24.58
C GLU A 126 20.80 -6.75 25.28
N VAL A 127 20.25 -7.82 24.69
CA VAL A 127 20.35 -9.18 25.24
C VAL A 127 21.80 -9.63 25.33
N HIS A 128 22.60 -9.39 24.28
CA HIS A 128 24.02 -9.74 24.28
C HIS A 128 24.81 -8.94 25.32
N GLN A 129 24.45 -7.68 25.59
CA GLN A 129 25.04 -6.88 26.66
C GLN A 129 24.72 -7.46 28.05
N VAL A 130 23.50 -7.97 28.25
CA VAL A 130 23.07 -8.63 29.50
C VAL A 130 23.72 -10.00 29.68
N LEU A 131 24.00 -10.74 28.60
CA LEU A 131 24.53 -12.11 28.64
C LEU A 131 26.06 -12.19 28.79
N GLN A 132 26.79 -11.08 28.64
CA GLN A 132 28.26 -11.09 28.77
C GLN A 132 28.70 -11.55 30.17
N PRO A 133 29.54 -12.61 30.27
CA PRO A 133 29.99 -13.15 31.54
C PRO A 133 30.94 -12.16 32.21
N GLY A 134 30.42 -11.43 33.20
CA GLY A 134 31.16 -10.42 33.96
C GLY A 134 30.36 -9.18 34.34
N THR A 135 29.16 -8.97 33.78
CA THR A 135 28.27 -7.88 34.21
C THR A 135 27.61 -8.27 35.55
N PRO A 136 27.89 -7.58 36.67
CA PRO A 136 27.13 -7.78 37.91
C PRO A 136 25.68 -7.46 37.60
N GLY A 137 24.78 -8.40 37.91
CA GLY A 137 23.36 -8.33 37.54
C GLY A 137 22.81 -6.92 37.68
N ALA A 138 22.38 -6.35 36.55
CA ALA A 138 21.67 -5.09 36.56
C ALA A 138 20.47 -5.26 37.49
N THR A 139 20.49 -4.50 38.58
CA THR A 139 19.42 -4.44 39.55
C THR A 139 18.13 -4.16 38.78
N LEU A 140 17.16 -5.06 38.89
CA LEU A 140 15.82 -4.88 38.36
C LEU A 140 15.27 -3.54 38.90
N HIS A 141 15.34 -2.48 38.09
CA HIS A 141 14.53 -1.31 38.32
C HIS A 141 13.11 -1.71 37.92
N ASN A 142 12.37 -2.22 38.91
CA ASN A 142 10.93 -2.35 38.84
C ASN A 142 10.34 -0.94 38.76
N THR A 143 10.42 -0.32 37.59
CA THR A 143 9.65 0.88 37.29
C THR A 143 8.22 0.40 37.15
N VAL A 144 7.47 0.49 38.24
CA VAL A 144 6.01 0.45 38.25
C VAL A 144 5.54 1.58 37.34
N ALA A 145 5.44 1.30 36.05
CA ALA A 145 4.57 2.04 35.17
C ALA A 145 3.15 1.69 35.62
N THR A 146 2.55 2.60 36.38
CA THR A 146 1.13 2.59 36.70
C THR A 146 0.34 2.45 35.40
N SER A 147 -0.14 1.24 35.15
CA SER A 147 -1.15 0.95 34.14
C SER A 147 -2.36 1.82 34.41
N THR A 148 -2.57 2.85 33.58
CA THR A 148 -3.93 3.37 33.35
C THR A 148 -4.56 2.44 32.31
N PRO A 149 -5.66 1.75 32.62
CA PRO A 149 -6.35 0.97 31.61
C PRO A 149 -7.02 1.94 30.63
N ILE A 150 -6.68 1.78 29.35
CA ILE A 150 -7.40 2.43 28.24
C ILE A 150 -8.73 1.68 28.12
N THR A 151 -9.78 2.21 28.75
CA THR A 151 -11.15 1.72 28.59
C THR A 151 -11.56 1.92 27.13
N ALA A 152 -11.64 0.82 26.38
CA ALA A 152 -12.39 0.77 25.14
C ALA A 152 -13.88 0.91 25.50
N SER A 153 -14.46 2.07 25.20
CA SER A 153 -15.90 2.27 25.26
C SER A 153 -16.56 1.44 24.15
N ASP A 154 -17.16 0.31 24.53
CA ASP A 154 -18.07 -0.44 23.67
C ASP A 154 -19.39 0.34 23.53
N PRO A 155 -19.90 0.62 22.32
CA PRO A 155 -21.20 1.24 22.13
C PRO A 155 -22.25 0.14 22.00
N SER A 156 -23.09 -0.04 23.04
CA SER A 156 -24.52 -0.41 22.98
C SER A 156 -24.95 -1.20 24.22
N ASP A 157 -25.74 -0.59 25.12
CA ASP A 157 -27.02 -1.17 25.59
C ASP A 157 -27.84 -0.11 26.38
N PRO A 158 -29.15 -0.31 26.66
CA PRO A 158 -30.19 0.70 26.50
C PRO A 158 -30.83 1.04 27.86
N GLY A 159 -31.88 1.86 27.86
CA GLY A 159 -32.80 2.00 29.00
C GLY A 159 -32.48 3.23 29.88
N LEU A 160 -33.04 4.39 29.57
CA LEU A 160 -34.36 4.86 30.03
C LEU A 160 -34.40 5.22 31.53
N THR A 161 -34.42 6.53 31.82
CA THR A 161 -35.36 7.26 32.72
C THR A 161 -34.89 8.73 32.77
N ASP A 162 -35.64 9.66 32.19
CA ASP A 162 -36.69 10.44 32.86
C ASP A 162 -36.20 11.21 34.09
N ARG A 163 -35.98 12.52 33.91
CA ARG A 163 -36.49 13.60 34.78
C ARG A 163 -36.23 14.96 34.15
N GLY A 164 -37.30 15.71 33.92
CA GLY A 164 -37.29 17.00 33.24
C GLY A 164 -36.94 18.21 34.11
N THR A 165 -37.33 19.36 33.54
CA THR A 165 -37.21 20.76 34.00
C THR A 165 -35.83 21.38 33.72
N ARG A 166 -35.70 22.52 33.01
CA ARG A 166 -36.62 23.61 32.70
C ARG A 166 -36.17 24.33 31.42
#